data_AF-A0A1G3BYW6-F1
#
_entry.id   AF-A0A1G3BYW6-F1
#
_cell.length_a   1.000
_cell.length_b   1.000
_cell.length_c   1.000
_cell.angle_alpha   90.00
_cell.angle_beta   90.00
_cell.angle_gamma   90.00
#
_symmetry.space_group_name_H-M   'P 1'
#
loop_
_entity.id
_entity.type
_entity.pdbx_description
1 polymer ?
#
loop_
_entity_poly.entity_id
_entity_poly.type
_entity_poly.pdbx_seq_one_letter_code
_entity_poly.pdbx_strand_id
1 'polypeptide(L)'
;KPAWKKVMIDYINSNFRKQNRFGITNRTVLLFFKGSQAIEKLKTDVIGPISSFQGHTIRGSFGDYVESSDGKVEYFEPSVVSAPDHITNDKQLSLFAEYLPKDGGVLEDIVKFPEGVKAETTLVILKPFEEQSPLPGNIIDMFSRTGLFIVGLKLLRMSIAQAEEFYGPLMNIFREKLKPKPEKIADKLKETFKSAFSFEVPNTIINTHAEQLSDQLKDINAMHEFNKIVQYMTGLDPEKTSPADKKKPGTARCFALIYRGPDAIRKIRNILGPTDSKKGEPGKVRRIYGEDIMKNAAHASDAVENAERERKIIGLWDNKGPCELKDLIEDYLKKR
;
A
#
# COMPACT_ATOMS: atom_id res chain seq x y z
N LYS A 1 -20.46 10.19 -31.27
CA LYS A 1 -21.72 9.65 -31.84
C LYS A 1 -22.81 9.66 -30.75
N PRO A 2 -24.00 10.25 -30.98
CA PRO A 2 -25.09 10.33 -29.98
C PRO A 2 -25.50 8.98 -29.38
N ALA A 3 -25.44 7.89 -30.16
CA ALA A 3 -25.76 6.53 -29.72
C ALA A 3 -24.96 6.09 -28.48
N TRP A 4 -23.65 6.35 -28.46
CA TRP A 4 -22.76 5.95 -27.35
C TRP A 4 -23.01 6.74 -26.05
N LYS A 5 -23.58 7.95 -26.14
CA LYS A 5 -23.98 8.71 -24.95
C LYS A 5 -25.12 7.99 -24.22
N LYS A 6 -26.12 7.51 -24.97
CA LYS A 6 -27.24 6.76 -24.41
C LYS A 6 -26.75 5.45 -23.77
N VAL A 7 -25.90 4.71 -24.48
CA VAL A 7 -25.29 3.47 -24.00
C VAL A 7 -24.55 3.67 -22.66
N MET A 8 -23.75 4.73 -22.52
CA MET A 8 -23.06 5.03 -21.26
C MET A 8 -24.05 5.40 -20.13
N ILE A 9 -25.10 6.17 -20.42
CA ILE A 9 -26.13 6.51 -19.44
C ILE A 9 -26.87 5.25 -18.97
N ASP A 10 -27.25 4.37 -19.90
CA ASP A 10 -27.93 3.11 -19.61
C ASP A 10 -27.04 2.18 -18.78
N TYR A 11 -25.73 2.12 -19.08
CA TYR A 11 -24.74 1.41 -18.27
C TYR A 11 -24.65 1.96 -16.84
N ILE A 12 -24.51 3.28 -16.66
CA ILE A 12 -24.44 3.91 -15.33
C ILE A 12 -25.73 3.63 -14.55
N ASN A 13 -26.89 3.78 -15.20
CA ASN A 13 -28.18 3.57 -14.55
C ASN A 13 -28.39 2.12 -14.12
N SER A 14 -27.99 1.16 -14.96
CA SER A 14 -28.20 -0.27 -14.72
C SER A 14 -27.20 -0.87 -13.75
N ASN A 15 -25.97 -0.33 -13.71
CA ASN A 15 -24.87 -0.90 -12.93
C ASN A 15 -24.58 -0.10 -11.67
N PHE A 16 -24.53 1.25 -11.70
CA PHE A 16 -24.03 2.05 -10.56
C PHE A 16 -25.11 2.46 -9.56
N ARG A 17 -26.39 2.45 -9.95
CA ARG A 17 -27.49 2.82 -9.05
C ARG A 17 -27.71 1.79 -7.94
N LYS A 18 -28.34 2.24 -6.86
CA LYS A 18 -28.92 1.33 -5.85
C LYS A 18 -29.91 0.40 -6.54
N GLN A 19 -29.96 -0.87 -6.10
CA GLN A 19 -30.78 -1.92 -6.73
C GLN A 19 -30.40 -2.20 -8.19
N ASN A 20 -29.11 -2.10 -8.52
CA ASN A 20 -28.61 -2.56 -9.82
C ASN A 20 -28.94 -4.04 -10.08
N ARG A 21 -28.79 -4.44 -11.34
CA ARG A 21 -29.09 -5.80 -11.82
C ARG A 21 -28.37 -6.93 -11.08
N PHE A 22 -27.28 -6.63 -10.36
CA PHE A 22 -26.49 -7.61 -9.63
C PHE A 22 -26.91 -7.75 -8.16
N GLY A 23 -27.78 -6.87 -7.65
CA GLY A 23 -28.20 -6.88 -6.25
C GLY A 23 -27.10 -6.57 -5.24
N ILE A 24 -25.95 -6.05 -5.69
CA ILE A 24 -24.79 -5.70 -4.86
C ILE A 24 -24.61 -4.18 -4.77
N THR A 25 -23.94 -3.70 -3.73
CA THR A 25 -23.43 -2.33 -3.71
C THR A 25 -22.10 -2.28 -4.46
N ASN A 26 -21.98 -1.41 -5.46
CA ASN A 26 -20.75 -1.31 -6.24
C ASN A 26 -19.60 -0.75 -5.43
N ARG A 27 -18.41 -1.22 -5.77
CA ARG A 27 -17.14 -0.65 -5.32
C ARG A 27 -16.38 -0.18 -6.53
N THR A 28 -15.86 1.03 -6.43
CA THR A 28 -15.08 1.65 -7.51
C THR A 28 -13.77 2.14 -6.95
N VAL A 29 -12.70 1.93 -7.70
CA VAL A 29 -11.41 2.56 -7.40
C VAL A 29 -11.33 3.85 -8.20
N LEU A 30 -11.17 4.98 -7.51
CA LEU A 30 -10.88 6.26 -8.14
C LEU A 30 -9.36 6.44 -8.20
N LEU A 31 -8.81 6.54 -9.41
CA LEU A 31 -7.39 6.79 -9.64
C LEU A 31 -7.20 8.18 -10.23
N PHE A 32 -6.39 9.00 -9.56
CA PHE A 32 -6.07 10.35 -9.99
C PHE A 32 -4.64 10.40 -10.55
N PHE A 33 -4.52 10.66 -11.85
CA PHE A 33 -3.24 10.71 -12.56
C PHE A 33 -2.85 12.15 -12.88
N LYS A 34 -1.58 12.49 -12.67
CA LYS A 34 -1.01 13.81 -12.99
C LYS A 34 0.22 13.65 -13.88
N GLY A 35 0.28 14.42 -14.96
CA GLY A 35 1.42 14.45 -15.87
C GLY A 35 1.10 15.26 -17.14
N SER A 36 2.12 15.50 -17.97
CA SER A 36 1.95 16.18 -19.25
C SER A 36 1.03 15.39 -20.17
N GLN A 37 -0.05 16.05 -20.64
CA GLN A 37 -1.10 15.46 -21.48
C GLN A 37 -1.74 14.20 -20.87
N ALA A 38 -1.86 14.12 -19.54
CA ALA A 38 -2.36 12.92 -18.86
C ALA A 38 -3.72 12.41 -19.38
N ILE A 39 -4.67 13.32 -19.67
CA ILE A 39 -5.99 12.94 -20.20
C ILE A 39 -5.86 12.28 -21.57
N GLU A 40 -5.12 12.91 -22.48
CA GLU A 40 -4.93 12.43 -23.85
C GLU A 40 -4.23 11.07 -23.85
N LYS A 41 -3.10 10.95 -23.13
CA LYS A 41 -2.34 9.71 -23.01
C LYS A 41 -3.17 8.57 -22.42
N LEU A 42 -3.91 8.84 -21.34
CA LEU A 42 -4.78 7.81 -20.75
C LEU A 42 -5.89 7.40 -21.69
N LYS A 43 -6.56 8.36 -22.33
CA LYS A 43 -7.71 8.09 -23.19
C LYS A 43 -7.32 7.34 -24.47
N THR A 44 -6.24 7.76 -25.11
CA THR A 44 -5.85 7.26 -26.44
C THR A 44 -4.95 6.03 -26.34
N ASP A 45 -3.90 6.10 -25.52
CA ASP A 45 -2.82 5.11 -25.57
C ASP A 45 -3.03 3.95 -24.59
N VAL A 46 -3.70 4.20 -23.46
CA VAL A 46 -3.81 3.22 -22.35
C VAL A 46 -5.22 2.65 -22.24
N ILE A 47 -6.22 3.48 -22.04
CA ILE A 47 -7.61 3.07 -21.80
C ILE A 47 -8.28 2.68 -23.11
N GLY A 48 -8.04 3.43 -24.18
CA GLY A 48 -8.71 3.25 -25.47
C GLY A 48 -10.08 3.96 -25.55
N PRO A 49 -10.52 4.31 -26.77
CA PRO A 49 -11.73 5.08 -26.99
C PRO A 49 -13.00 4.27 -26.70
N ILE A 50 -14.03 4.94 -26.21
CA ILE A 50 -15.31 4.29 -25.85
C ILE A 50 -15.99 3.57 -27.02
N SER A 51 -15.79 4.05 -28.24
CA SER A 51 -16.49 3.58 -29.44
C SER A 51 -15.65 2.65 -30.30
N SER A 52 -14.48 2.22 -29.83
CA SER A 52 -13.60 1.31 -30.57
C SER A 52 -12.71 0.55 -29.60
N PHE A 53 -12.96 -0.75 -29.48
CA PHE A 53 -12.23 -1.63 -28.58
C PHE A 53 -11.01 -2.17 -29.33
N GLN A 54 -9.82 -1.79 -28.87
CA GLN A 54 -8.56 -2.13 -29.50
C GLN A 54 -7.78 -3.06 -28.56
N GLY A 55 -7.34 -4.22 -29.04
CA GLY A 55 -6.79 -5.28 -28.18
C GLY A 55 -5.56 -4.90 -27.34
N HIS A 56 -4.84 -3.83 -27.67
CA HIS A 56 -3.69 -3.35 -26.89
C HIS A 56 -4.06 -2.32 -25.80
N THR A 57 -5.34 -1.95 -25.69
CA THR A 57 -5.85 -0.99 -24.69
C THR A 57 -6.58 -1.72 -23.57
N ILE A 58 -6.69 -1.10 -22.38
CA ILE A 58 -7.41 -1.68 -21.24
C ILE A 58 -8.87 -1.98 -21.62
N ARG A 59 -9.55 -1.04 -22.29
CA ARG A 59 -10.95 -1.23 -22.70
C ARG A 59 -11.09 -2.37 -23.70
N GLY A 60 -10.17 -2.50 -24.66
CA GLY A 60 -10.22 -3.61 -25.61
C GLY A 60 -9.83 -4.97 -25.02
N SER A 61 -9.04 -5.00 -23.93
CA SER A 61 -8.65 -6.24 -23.25
C SER A 61 -9.70 -6.71 -22.24
N PHE A 62 -10.29 -5.78 -21.50
CA PHE A 62 -11.13 -6.09 -20.33
C PHE A 62 -12.56 -5.62 -20.44
N GLY A 63 -12.86 -4.73 -21.38
CA GLY A 63 -14.24 -4.30 -21.62
C GLY A 63 -14.92 -5.18 -22.66
N ASP A 64 -16.23 -5.00 -22.77
CA ASP A 64 -17.04 -5.79 -23.68
C ASP A 64 -18.19 -4.95 -24.25
N TYR A 65 -18.66 -5.29 -25.46
CA TYR A 65 -19.87 -4.72 -26.03
C TYR A 65 -20.45 -5.64 -27.10
N VAL A 66 -21.78 -5.63 -27.23
CA VAL A 66 -22.50 -6.32 -28.31
C VAL A 66 -23.20 -5.28 -29.16
N GLU A 67 -22.93 -5.30 -30.46
CA GLU A 67 -23.57 -4.43 -31.46
C GLU A 67 -24.41 -5.29 -32.40
N SER A 68 -25.69 -4.94 -32.55
CA SER A 68 -26.60 -5.58 -33.49
C SER A 68 -26.30 -5.15 -34.93
N SER A 69 -26.85 -5.89 -35.90
CA SER A 69 -26.61 -5.65 -37.34
C SER A 69 -27.03 -4.26 -37.85
N ASP A 70 -27.91 -3.57 -37.12
CA ASP A 70 -28.36 -2.20 -37.39
C ASP A 70 -27.46 -1.11 -36.74
N GLY A 71 -26.37 -1.51 -36.08
CA GLY A 71 -25.41 -0.59 -35.45
C GLY A 71 -25.82 -0.10 -34.06
N LYS A 72 -26.80 -0.75 -33.43
CA LYS A 72 -27.21 -0.46 -32.05
C LYS A 72 -26.40 -1.29 -31.06
N VAL A 73 -25.87 -0.65 -30.02
CA VAL A 73 -25.16 -1.35 -28.95
C VAL A 73 -26.18 -1.87 -27.93
N GLU A 74 -26.31 -3.20 -27.83
CA GLU A 74 -27.24 -3.89 -26.92
C GLU A 74 -26.64 -4.17 -25.56
N TYR A 75 -25.32 -4.38 -25.51
CA TYR A 75 -24.57 -4.63 -24.29
C TYR A 75 -23.29 -3.79 -24.29
N PHE A 76 -22.89 -3.31 -23.12
CA PHE A 76 -21.72 -2.46 -22.99
C PHE A 76 -21.14 -2.49 -21.58
N GLU A 77 -19.85 -2.78 -21.48
CA GLU A 77 -19.03 -2.72 -20.28
C GLU A 77 -17.71 -2.01 -20.60
N PRO A 78 -17.50 -0.77 -20.13
CA PRO A 78 -16.34 0.05 -20.50
C PRO A 78 -15.04 -0.36 -19.82
N SER A 79 -15.11 -1.15 -18.75
CA SER A 79 -14.06 -1.47 -17.76
C SER A 79 -13.44 -0.28 -17.02
N VAL A 80 -13.14 0.81 -17.72
CA VAL A 80 -12.66 2.06 -17.14
C VAL A 80 -13.49 3.24 -17.65
N VAL A 81 -13.94 4.07 -16.71
CA VAL A 81 -14.56 5.37 -16.98
C VAL A 81 -13.51 6.45 -16.76
N SER A 82 -13.28 7.28 -17.78
CA SER A 82 -12.33 8.39 -17.73
C SER A 82 -12.93 9.66 -18.32
N ALA A 83 -12.39 10.80 -17.92
CA ALA A 83 -12.79 12.09 -18.46
C ALA A 83 -12.36 12.21 -19.94
N PRO A 84 -13.23 12.66 -20.85
CA PRO A 84 -12.91 12.78 -22.27
C PRO A 84 -12.05 14.00 -22.61
N ASP A 85 -12.07 15.03 -21.75
CA ASP A 85 -11.41 16.32 -21.92
C ASP A 85 -11.23 17.02 -20.55
N HIS A 86 -10.48 18.11 -20.54
CA HIS A 86 -10.16 18.86 -19.32
C HIS A 86 -11.38 19.51 -18.64
N ILE A 87 -12.34 20.03 -19.41
CA ILE A 87 -13.51 20.72 -18.86
C ILE A 87 -14.43 19.70 -18.16
N THR A 88 -14.63 18.54 -18.79
CA THR A 88 -15.41 17.45 -18.22
C THR A 88 -14.70 16.83 -17.01
N ASN A 89 -13.38 16.70 -17.06
CA ASN A 89 -12.56 16.24 -15.93
C ASN A 89 -12.79 17.11 -14.68
N ASP A 90 -12.70 18.43 -14.83
CA ASP A 90 -12.80 19.34 -13.71
C ASP A 90 -14.21 19.27 -13.07
N LYS A 91 -15.28 19.18 -13.88
CA LYS A 91 -16.65 18.95 -13.40
C LYS A 91 -16.81 17.63 -12.66
N GLN A 92 -16.25 16.54 -13.19
CA GLN A 92 -16.31 15.22 -12.55
C GLN A 92 -15.55 15.19 -11.23
N LEU A 93 -14.37 15.82 -11.17
CA LEU A 93 -13.59 15.94 -9.96
C LEU A 93 -14.30 16.77 -8.89
N SER A 94 -14.95 17.89 -9.28
CA SER A 94 -15.78 18.66 -8.35
C SER A 94 -16.91 17.81 -7.77
N LEU A 95 -17.59 17.02 -8.61
CA LEU A 95 -18.62 16.09 -8.15
C LEU A 95 -18.03 15.05 -7.19
N PHE A 96 -16.91 14.41 -7.51
CA PHE A 96 -16.29 13.44 -6.60
C PHE A 96 -15.89 14.08 -5.26
N ALA A 97 -15.30 15.27 -5.26
CA ALA A 97 -14.92 15.98 -4.04
C ALA A 97 -16.11 16.24 -3.10
N GLU A 98 -17.30 16.49 -3.65
CA GLU A 98 -18.54 16.68 -2.89
C GLU A 98 -18.96 15.40 -2.16
N TYR A 99 -18.92 14.25 -2.83
CA TYR A 99 -19.46 12.98 -2.30
C TYR A 99 -18.43 12.07 -1.61
N LEU A 100 -17.14 12.26 -1.88
CA LEU A 100 -16.05 11.44 -1.32
C LEU A 100 -16.07 11.27 0.21
N PRO A 101 -16.35 12.30 1.03
CA PRO A 101 -16.44 12.13 2.49
C PRO A 101 -17.55 11.20 2.95
N LYS A 102 -18.61 11.03 2.14
CA LYS A 102 -19.78 10.23 2.48
C LYS A 102 -19.70 8.82 1.87
N ASP A 103 -19.28 8.74 0.61
CA ASP A 103 -19.36 7.54 -0.20
C ASP A 103 -18.01 6.81 -0.35
N GLY A 104 -16.90 7.48 0.03
CA GLY A 104 -15.54 6.95 -0.07
C GLY A 104 -14.99 6.39 1.23
N GLY A 105 -13.69 6.09 1.22
CA GLY A 105 -12.95 5.60 2.40
C GLY A 105 -12.99 4.08 2.54
N VAL A 106 -13.26 3.61 3.76
CA VAL A 106 -13.33 2.19 4.13
C VAL A 106 -14.76 1.70 4.01
N LEU A 107 -14.97 0.70 3.16
CA LEU A 107 -16.26 0.18 2.72
C LEU A 107 -16.50 -1.24 3.24
N GLU A 108 -16.29 -1.49 4.53
CA GLU A 108 -16.47 -2.82 5.13
C GLU A 108 -17.93 -3.27 5.15
N ASP A 109 -18.85 -2.35 5.41
CA ASP A 109 -20.28 -2.63 5.67
C ASP A 109 -21.09 -2.95 4.41
N ILE A 110 -20.54 -2.65 3.23
CA ILE A 110 -21.23 -2.92 1.97
C ILE A 110 -20.98 -4.34 1.44
N VAL A 111 -20.04 -5.06 2.07
CA VAL A 111 -19.70 -6.44 1.71
C VAL A 111 -20.47 -7.39 2.61
N LYS A 112 -21.42 -8.10 2.01
CA LYS A 112 -22.21 -9.11 2.71
C LYS A 112 -21.58 -10.49 2.53
N PHE A 113 -21.61 -11.27 3.61
CA PHE A 113 -21.19 -12.68 3.60
C PHE A 113 -22.38 -13.56 3.97
N PRO A 114 -22.43 -14.82 3.51
CA PRO A 114 -23.45 -15.77 3.93
C PRO A 114 -23.51 -15.93 5.45
N GLU A 115 -24.67 -16.32 5.96
CA GLU A 115 -24.87 -16.54 7.39
C GLU A 115 -23.87 -17.59 7.94
N GLY A 116 -23.32 -17.32 9.13
CA GLY A 116 -22.30 -18.16 9.76
C GLY A 116 -20.86 -17.91 9.29
N VAL A 117 -20.63 -17.18 8.19
CA VAL A 117 -19.28 -16.83 7.74
C VAL A 117 -18.75 -15.64 8.54
N LYS A 118 -17.70 -15.88 9.33
CA LYS A 118 -16.95 -14.81 10.00
C LYS A 118 -15.92 -14.21 9.04
N ALA A 119 -16.12 -12.97 8.64
CA ALA A 119 -15.17 -12.25 7.82
C ALA A 119 -14.11 -11.56 8.68
N GLU A 120 -12.85 -11.69 8.27
CA GLU A 120 -11.73 -10.95 8.81
C GLU A 120 -11.42 -9.75 7.92
N THR A 121 -10.78 -8.74 8.49
CA THR A 121 -10.17 -7.65 7.73
C THR A 121 -8.68 -7.59 8.04
N THR A 122 -7.86 -7.49 7.00
CA THR A 122 -6.41 -7.34 7.12
C THR A 122 -5.92 -6.10 6.38
N LEU A 123 -4.88 -5.47 6.93
CA LEU A 123 -4.13 -4.42 6.24
C LEU A 123 -2.99 -5.04 5.45
N VAL A 124 -2.75 -4.49 4.25
CA VAL A 124 -1.56 -4.71 3.44
C VAL A 124 -0.95 -3.34 3.14
N ILE A 125 0.35 -3.20 3.37
CA ILE A 125 1.11 -2.03 2.90
C ILE A 125 2.11 -2.51 1.86
N LEU A 126 1.94 -2.06 0.62
CA LEU A 126 2.98 -2.16 -0.40
C LEU A 126 4.02 -1.11 -0.06
N LYS A 127 5.21 -1.58 0.30
CA LYS A 127 6.31 -0.76 0.81
C LYS A 127 6.77 0.26 -0.24
N PRO A 128 7.59 1.25 0.15
CA PRO A 128 7.99 2.34 -0.74
C PRO A 128 8.47 1.84 -2.10
N PHE A 129 7.85 2.38 -3.15
CA PHE A 129 8.19 2.10 -4.54
C PHE A 129 8.75 3.35 -5.21
N GLU A 130 9.63 3.13 -6.20
CA GLU A 130 10.17 4.18 -7.04
C GLU A 130 9.07 4.82 -7.91
N GLU A 131 9.27 6.06 -8.36
CA GLU A 131 8.21 6.91 -8.93
C GLU A 131 7.45 6.33 -10.14
N GLN A 132 8.01 5.32 -10.83
CA GLN A 132 7.38 4.65 -11.98
C GLN A 132 7.48 3.11 -11.91
N SER A 133 7.25 2.53 -10.74
CA SER A 133 7.27 1.07 -10.60
C SER A 133 5.91 0.43 -10.95
N PRO A 134 5.85 -0.62 -11.79
CA PRO A 134 4.63 -1.42 -11.99
C PRO A 134 4.33 -2.35 -10.80
N LEU A 135 5.26 -2.41 -9.83
CA LEU A 135 5.23 -3.34 -8.72
C LEU A 135 3.90 -3.34 -7.94
N PRO A 136 3.28 -2.18 -7.61
CA PRO A 136 2.03 -2.19 -6.87
C PRO A 136 0.91 -2.94 -7.59
N GLY A 137 0.77 -2.73 -8.90
CA GLY A 137 -0.23 -3.42 -9.72
C GLY A 137 0.00 -4.92 -9.75
N ASN A 138 1.25 -5.35 -9.95
CA ASN A 138 1.60 -6.77 -9.99
C ASN A 138 1.32 -7.48 -8.65
N ILE A 139 1.62 -6.83 -7.53
CA ILE A 139 1.34 -7.40 -6.21
C ILE A 139 -0.18 -7.49 -5.96
N ILE A 140 -0.94 -6.45 -6.35
CA ILE A 140 -2.40 -6.45 -6.24
C ILE A 140 -3.01 -7.59 -7.08
N ASP A 141 -2.49 -7.83 -8.30
CA ASP A 141 -2.91 -8.97 -9.13
C ASP A 141 -2.68 -10.31 -8.41
N MET A 142 -1.51 -10.50 -7.79
CA MET A 142 -1.24 -11.72 -7.02
C MET A 142 -2.22 -11.90 -5.85
N PHE A 143 -2.55 -10.81 -5.13
CA PHE A 143 -3.53 -10.87 -4.04
C PHE A 143 -4.97 -11.06 -4.52
N SER A 144 -5.31 -10.68 -5.75
CA SER A 144 -6.66 -10.88 -6.32
C SER A 144 -7.06 -12.36 -6.33
N ARG A 145 -6.08 -13.27 -6.45
CA ARG A 145 -6.25 -14.73 -6.45
C ARG A 145 -6.79 -15.29 -5.13
N THR A 146 -6.80 -14.48 -4.06
CA THR A 146 -7.35 -14.89 -2.76
C THR A 146 -8.88 -14.92 -2.72
N GLY A 147 -9.55 -14.26 -3.68
CA GLY A 147 -10.99 -14.05 -3.67
C GLY A 147 -11.47 -13.08 -2.58
N LEU A 148 -10.54 -12.35 -1.93
CA LEU A 148 -10.87 -11.33 -0.94
C LEU A 148 -11.33 -10.04 -1.61
N PHE A 149 -12.15 -9.28 -0.90
CA PHE A 149 -12.60 -7.98 -1.36
C PHE A 149 -11.65 -6.88 -0.92
N ILE A 150 -11.24 -6.01 -1.84
CA ILE A 150 -10.63 -4.73 -1.47
C ILE A 150 -11.76 -3.82 -0.96
N VAL A 151 -11.65 -3.39 0.29
CA VAL A 151 -12.63 -2.52 0.96
C VAL A 151 -12.04 -1.17 1.37
N GLY A 152 -10.78 -0.92 1.07
CA GLY A 152 -10.14 0.37 1.31
C GLY A 152 -8.81 0.44 0.56
N LEU A 153 -8.48 1.63 0.07
CA LEU A 153 -7.24 1.90 -0.64
C LEU A 153 -6.80 3.34 -0.39
N LYS A 154 -5.51 3.54 -0.11
CA LYS A 154 -4.93 4.86 0.15
C LYS A 154 -3.50 4.92 -0.36
N LEU A 155 -3.15 6.03 -1.01
CA LEU A 155 -1.76 6.42 -1.22
C LEU A 155 -1.22 6.96 0.11
N LEU A 156 -0.33 6.21 0.75
CA LEU A 156 0.15 6.48 2.10
C LEU A 156 1.53 7.13 2.05
N ARG A 157 1.69 8.25 2.74
CA ARG A 157 2.98 8.88 3.06
C ARG A 157 3.13 8.95 4.57
N MET A 158 3.62 7.86 5.17
CA MET A 158 3.74 7.77 6.63
C MET A 158 4.62 8.91 7.16
N SER A 159 4.16 9.55 8.24
CA SER A 159 5.01 10.41 9.05
C SER A 159 5.97 9.56 9.90
N ILE A 160 7.04 10.17 10.42
CA ILE A 160 7.94 9.50 11.37
C ILE A 160 7.17 9.04 12.60
N ALA A 161 6.28 9.88 13.14
CA ALA A 161 5.46 9.53 14.30
C ALA A 161 4.57 8.31 14.03
N GLN A 162 3.93 8.23 12.86
CA GLN A 162 3.14 7.07 12.46
C GLN A 162 4.00 5.81 12.33
N ALA A 163 5.20 5.92 11.74
CA ALA A 163 6.09 4.78 11.56
C ALA A 163 6.68 4.28 12.87
N GLU A 164 7.06 5.18 13.77
CA GLU A 164 7.52 4.85 15.13
C GLU A 164 6.43 4.11 15.91
N GLU A 165 5.18 4.58 15.85
CA GLU A 165 4.05 3.92 16.51
C GLU A 165 3.71 2.56 15.87
N PHE A 166 3.68 2.50 14.54
CA PHE A 166 3.33 1.30 13.77
C PHE A 166 4.31 0.15 14.01
N TYR A 167 5.61 0.45 13.94
CA TYR A 167 6.67 -0.55 14.10
C TYR A 167 7.15 -0.72 15.54
N GLY A 168 6.67 0.10 16.49
CA GLY A 168 7.06 0.08 17.89
C GLY A 168 7.20 -1.31 18.53
N PRO A 169 6.29 -2.28 18.27
CA PRO A 169 6.43 -3.65 18.79
C PRO A 169 7.72 -4.38 18.38
N LEU A 170 8.34 -4.00 17.25
CA LEU A 170 9.61 -4.58 16.79
C LEU A 170 10.79 -4.21 17.70
N MET A 171 10.71 -3.12 18.45
CA MET A 171 11.81 -2.67 19.31
C MET A 171 12.20 -3.72 20.35
N ASN A 172 11.20 -4.39 20.94
CA ASN A 172 11.45 -5.48 21.91
C ASN A 172 12.15 -6.66 21.24
N ILE A 173 11.74 -7.01 20.02
CA ILE A 173 12.35 -8.08 19.23
C ILE A 173 13.81 -7.74 18.88
N PHE A 174 14.10 -6.49 18.52
CA PHE A 174 15.46 -6.06 18.18
C PHE A 174 16.38 -6.05 19.38
N ARG A 175 15.91 -5.60 20.53
CA ARG A 175 16.66 -5.68 21.79
C ARG A 175 17.10 -7.10 22.10
N GLU A 176 16.22 -8.08 21.91
CA GLU A 176 16.53 -9.48 22.21
C GLU A 176 17.39 -10.15 21.13
N LYS A 177 17.00 -10.02 19.85
CA LYS A 177 17.62 -10.78 18.76
C LYS A 177 18.86 -10.13 18.15
N LEU A 178 19.01 -8.82 18.29
CA LEU A 178 20.11 -8.05 17.70
C LEU A 178 21.11 -7.57 18.76
N LYS A 179 21.09 -8.17 19.97
CA LYS A 179 22.15 -7.97 20.96
C LYS A 179 23.50 -8.29 20.31
N PRO A 180 24.47 -7.36 20.30
CA PRO A 180 25.80 -7.60 19.75
C PRO A 180 26.44 -8.81 20.44
N LYS A 181 26.97 -9.76 19.68
CA LYS A 181 27.59 -10.97 20.24
C LYS A 181 28.89 -10.62 20.97
N PRO A 182 29.04 -10.90 22.28
CA PRO A 182 30.26 -10.60 23.03
C PRO A 182 31.51 -11.19 22.38
N GLU A 183 31.42 -12.37 21.77
CA GLU A 183 32.56 -13.04 21.14
C GLU A 183 33.12 -12.21 19.97
N LYS A 184 32.24 -11.61 19.14
CA LYS A 184 32.66 -10.74 18.04
C LYS A 184 33.33 -9.45 18.53
N ILE A 185 32.84 -8.91 19.65
CA ILE A 185 33.43 -7.72 20.27
C ILE A 185 34.80 -8.09 20.86
N ALA A 186 34.90 -9.23 21.55
CA ALA A 186 36.14 -9.72 22.13
C ALA A 186 37.22 -9.94 21.06
N ASP A 187 36.86 -10.52 19.90
CA ASP A 187 37.79 -10.70 18.79
C ASP A 187 38.31 -9.36 18.26
N LYS A 188 37.43 -8.36 18.11
CA LYS A 188 37.83 -7.03 17.67
C LYS A 188 38.66 -6.26 18.71
N LEU A 189 38.37 -6.43 19.99
CA LEU A 189 39.16 -5.89 21.09
C LEU A 189 40.55 -6.52 21.13
N LYS A 190 40.68 -7.85 20.93
CA LYS A 190 41.98 -8.54 20.85
C LYS A 190 42.85 -7.97 19.72
N GLU A 191 42.29 -7.82 18.53
CA GLU A 191 43.01 -7.22 17.39
C GLU A 191 43.48 -5.80 17.71
N THR A 192 42.58 -4.99 18.28
CA THR A 192 42.86 -3.58 18.58
C THR A 192 43.90 -3.43 19.68
N PHE A 193 43.78 -4.19 20.78
CA PHE A 193 44.73 -4.14 21.90
C PHE A 193 46.12 -4.65 21.52
N LYS A 194 46.22 -5.69 20.67
CA LYS A 194 47.52 -6.13 20.12
C LYS A 194 48.24 -5.03 19.34
N SER A 195 47.48 -4.18 18.64
CA SER A 195 48.05 -3.06 17.90
C SER A 195 48.35 -1.83 18.76
N ALA A 196 47.63 -1.66 19.87
CA ALA A 196 47.71 -0.48 20.72
C ALA A 196 48.74 -0.61 21.87
N PHE A 197 48.98 -1.84 22.35
CA PHE A 197 49.83 -2.09 23.50
C PHE A 197 50.98 -3.03 23.15
N SER A 198 52.12 -2.83 23.82
CA SER A 198 53.30 -3.70 23.72
C SER A 198 53.23 -4.94 24.63
N PHE A 199 52.18 -5.08 25.42
CA PHE A 199 51.96 -6.20 26.35
C PHE A 199 50.66 -6.95 26.01
N GLU A 200 50.57 -8.22 26.41
CA GLU A 200 49.36 -9.01 26.23
C GLU A 200 48.30 -8.68 27.28
N VAL A 201 47.09 -8.34 26.83
CA VAL A 201 45.93 -8.16 27.71
C VAL A 201 45.29 -9.52 27.99
N PRO A 202 45.10 -9.92 29.26
CA PRO A 202 44.45 -11.18 29.61
C PRO A 202 43.06 -11.35 28.98
N ASN A 203 42.78 -12.54 28.45
CA ASN A 203 41.47 -12.87 27.83
C ASN A 203 40.29 -12.67 28.78
N THR A 204 40.50 -12.85 30.10
CA THR A 204 39.47 -12.59 31.12
C THR A 204 39.02 -11.14 31.09
N ILE A 205 39.96 -10.19 31.04
CA ILE A 205 39.67 -8.75 30.96
C ILE A 205 38.93 -8.44 29.67
N ILE A 206 39.38 -8.98 28.54
CA ILE A 206 38.76 -8.74 27.24
C ILE A 206 37.32 -9.25 27.21
N ASN A 207 37.08 -10.48 27.68
CA ASN A 207 35.76 -11.09 27.67
C ASN A 207 34.80 -10.31 28.58
N THR A 208 35.23 -9.93 29.79
CA THR A 208 34.40 -9.11 30.70
C THR A 208 34.00 -7.77 30.08
N HIS A 209 34.94 -7.06 29.45
CA HIS A 209 34.62 -5.79 28.79
C HIS A 209 33.76 -5.99 27.54
N ALA A 210 33.94 -7.10 26.80
CA ALA A 210 33.12 -7.43 25.65
C ALA A 210 31.66 -7.70 26.03
N GLU A 211 31.42 -8.37 27.17
CA GLU A 211 30.08 -8.55 27.74
C GLU A 211 29.46 -7.21 28.15
N GLN A 212 30.20 -6.38 28.87
CA GLN A 212 29.73 -5.04 29.28
C GLN A 212 29.38 -4.15 28.07
N LEU A 213 30.24 -4.13 27.05
CA LEU A 213 29.99 -3.38 25.81
C LEU A 213 28.80 -3.94 25.03
N SER A 214 28.66 -5.27 24.98
CA SER A 214 27.49 -5.92 24.37
C SER A 214 26.19 -5.45 25.00
N ASP A 215 26.15 -5.35 26.34
CA ASP A 215 24.97 -4.86 27.07
C ASP A 215 24.74 -3.36 26.86
N GLN A 216 25.79 -2.54 26.89
CA GLN A 216 25.69 -1.09 26.66
C GLN A 216 25.22 -0.75 25.24
N LEU A 217 25.68 -1.50 24.24
CA LEU A 217 25.35 -1.26 22.83
C LEU A 217 24.02 -1.87 22.40
N LYS A 218 23.40 -2.72 23.23
CA LYS A 218 22.16 -3.43 22.90
C LYS A 218 21.04 -2.47 22.48
N ASP A 219 20.75 -1.46 23.30
CA ASP A 219 19.68 -0.49 23.02
C ASP A 219 20.03 0.44 21.87
N ILE A 220 21.32 0.82 21.76
CA ILE A 220 21.82 1.67 20.67
C ILE A 220 21.65 0.94 19.33
N ASN A 221 22.06 -0.33 19.25
CA ASN A 221 21.93 -1.13 18.04
C ASN A 221 20.46 -1.39 17.68
N ALA A 222 19.61 -1.68 18.68
CA ALA A 222 18.18 -1.86 18.45
C ALA A 222 17.52 -0.58 17.90
N MET A 223 17.85 0.58 18.47
CA MET A 223 17.36 1.87 18.01
C MET A 223 17.87 2.20 16.60
N HIS A 224 19.13 1.90 16.31
CA HIS A 224 19.72 2.10 14.98
C HIS A 224 18.98 1.29 13.90
N GLU A 225 18.75 0.00 14.14
CA GLU A 225 18.03 -0.87 13.20
C GLU A 225 16.55 -0.49 13.08
N PHE A 226 15.95 0.00 14.16
CA PHE A 226 14.61 0.56 14.13
C PHE A 226 14.53 1.83 13.29
N ASN A 227 15.46 2.77 13.48
CA ASN A 227 15.54 4.03 12.74
C ASN A 227 15.72 3.78 11.24
N LYS A 228 16.45 2.74 10.84
CA LYS A 228 16.54 2.33 9.42
C LYS A 228 15.18 1.97 8.83
N ILE A 229 14.34 1.22 9.53
CA ILE A 229 13.00 0.85 9.05
C ILE A 229 12.12 2.09 8.94
N VAL A 230 12.13 2.95 9.96
CA VAL A 230 11.38 4.21 9.95
C VAL A 230 11.86 5.09 8.80
N GLN A 231 13.16 5.22 8.59
CA GLN A 231 13.74 5.99 7.50
C GLN A 231 13.34 5.45 6.13
N TYR A 232 13.36 4.13 5.94
CA TYR A 232 12.95 3.54 4.68
C TYR A 232 11.46 3.77 4.40
N MET A 233 10.60 3.55 5.38
CA MET A 233 9.15 3.67 5.23
C MET A 233 8.66 5.12 5.06
N THR A 234 9.40 6.08 5.61
CA THR A 234 9.03 7.51 5.57
C THR A 234 9.84 8.31 4.55
N GLY A 235 11.02 7.82 4.17
CA GLY A 235 12.02 8.56 3.39
C GLY A 235 12.72 9.70 4.16
N LEU A 236 12.56 9.75 5.49
CA LEU A 236 13.11 10.79 6.35
C LEU A 236 13.93 10.17 7.49
N ASP A 237 15.07 10.75 7.81
CA ASP A 237 15.94 10.30 8.90
C ASP A 237 15.34 10.74 10.26
N PRO A 238 14.93 9.81 11.15
CA PRO A 238 14.33 10.15 12.44
C PRO A 238 15.24 10.94 13.38
N GLU A 239 16.56 10.80 13.24
CA GLU A 239 17.55 11.46 14.09
C GLU A 239 17.84 12.89 13.64
N LYS A 240 17.67 13.16 12.34
CA LYS A 240 17.89 14.49 11.75
C LYS A 240 16.62 15.33 11.65
N THR A 241 15.46 14.72 11.85
CA THR A 241 14.16 15.40 11.71
C THR A 241 13.74 16.07 13.01
N SER A 242 13.32 17.34 12.94
CA SER A 242 12.84 18.08 14.11
C SER A 242 11.58 17.43 14.72
N PRO A 243 11.34 17.53 16.05
CA PRO A 243 10.14 16.97 16.68
C PRO A 243 8.82 17.47 16.07
N ALA A 244 8.77 18.73 15.62
CA ALA A 244 7.59 19.30 14.98
C ALA A 244 7.32 18.70 13.60
N ASP A 245 8.39 18.38 12.85
CA ASP A 245 8.30 17.82 11.50
C ASP A 245 8.01 16.32 11.50
N LYS A 246 8.27 15.60 12.61
CA LYS A 246 7.98 14.16 12.73
C LYS A 246 6.50 13.79 12.48
N LYS A 247 5.58 14.74 12.67
CA LYS A 247 4.14 14.53 12.41
C LYS A 247 3.73 14.83 10.97
N LYS A 248 4.58 15.50 10.17
CA LYS A 248 4.30 15.81 8.77
C LYS A 248 4.43 14.55 7.90
N PRO A 249 3.69 14.45 6.78
CA PRO A 249 3.83 13.32 5.86
C PRO A 249 5.27 13.16 5.36
N GLY A 250 5.77 11.92 5.36
CA GLY A 250 7.09 11.57 4.83
C GLY A 250 7.19 11.76 3.31
N THR A 251 8.36 11.52 2.73
CA THR A 251 8.61 11.64 1.27
C THR A 251 8.32 10.34 0.52
N ALA A 252 8.48 9.18 1.18
CA ALA A 252 8.23 7.87 0.60
C ALA A 252 6.73 7.62 0.35
N ARG A 253 6.41 7.01 -0.79
CA ARG A 253 5.03 6.65 -1.18
C ARG A 253 4.81 5.15 -1.06
N CYS A 254 3.79 4.78 -0.30
CA CYS A 254 3.32 3.41 -0.14
C CYS A 254 1.87 3.30 -0.64
N PHE A 255 1.42 2.08 -0.91
CA PHE A 255 -0.02 1.80 -1.07
C PHE A 255 -0.49 1.02 0.15
N ALA A 256 -1.48 1.55 0.84
CA ALA A 256 -2.20 0.82 1.89
C ALA A 256 -3.51 0.30 1.32
N LEU A 257 -3.74 -1.01 1.46
CA LEU A 257 -4.94 -1.70 1.01
C LEU A 257 -5.57 -2.45 2.18
N ILE A 258 -6.90 -2.44 2.22
CA ILE A 258 -7.68 -3.21 3.19
C ILE A 258 -8.37 -4.35 2.43
N TYR A 259 -8.09 -5.58 2.83
CA TYR A 259 -8.73 -6.77 2.30
C TYR A 259 -9.68 -7.37 3.33
N ARG A 260 -10.89 -7.73 2.89
CA ARG A 260 -11.94 -8.31 3.74
C ARG A 260 -12.48 -9.62 3.17
N GLY A 261 -12.64 -10.60 4.03
CA GLY A 261 -13.23 -11.89 3.71
C GLY A 261 -12.86 -12.99 4.71
N PRO A 262 -13.37 -14.22 4.52
CA PRO A 262 -13.01 -15.34 5.39
C PRO A 262 -11.52 -15.68 5.26
N ASP A 263 -10.86 -15.86 6.40
CA ASP A 263 -9.42 -16.11 6.54
C ASP A 263 -8.52 -15.06 5.85
N ALA A 264 -8.93 -13.80 5.83
CA ALA A 264 -8.23 -12.75 5.07
C ALA A 264 -6.75 -12.66 5.46
N ILE A 265 -6.44 -12.70 6.77
CA ILE A 265 -5.07 -12.58 7.28
C ILE A 265 -4.22 -13.75 6.77
N ARG A 266 -4.70 -14.98 6.98
CA ARG A 266 -4.00 -16.20 6.57
C ARG A 266 -3.78 -16.23 5.05
N LYS A 267 -4.81 -15.92 4.26
CA LYS A 267 -4.75 -15.95 2.79
C LYS A 267 -3.73 -14.94 2.24
N ILE A 268 -3.76 -13.70 2.74
CA ILE A 268 -2.80 -12.66 2.33
C ILE A 268 -1.38 -13.06 2.71
N ARG A 269 -1.16 -13.52 3.94
CA ARG A 269 0.18 -13.94 4.40
C ARG A 269 0.73 -15.13 3.62
N ASN A 270 -0.14 -16.06 3.21
CA ASN A 270 0.25 -17.18 2.38
C ASN A 270 0.74 -16.74 0.99
N ILE A 271 0.09 -15.75 0.35
CA ILE A 271 0.57 -15.19 -0.92
C ILE A 271 1.84 -14.34 -0.71
N LEU A 272 1.92 -13.64 0.42
CA LEU A 272 3.04 -12.77 0.74
C LEU A 272 4.35 -13.55 0.93
N GLY A 273 4.31 -14.64 1.70
CA GLY A 273 5.48 -15.45 2.04
C GLY A 273 6.25 -14.95 3.28
N PRO A 274 7.33 -15.64 3.67
CA PRO A 274 8.08 -15.35 4.90
C PRO A 274 8.75 -13.99 4.86
N THR A 275 9.06 -13.41 6.03
CA THR A 275 9.66 -12.07 6.16
C THR A 275 10.99 -11.93 5.42
N ASP A 276 11.79 -13.00 5.43
CA ASP A 276 13.02 -13.10 4.65
C ASP A 276 12.70 -13.55 3.22
N SER A 277 12.82 -12.61 2.28
CA SER A 277 12.62 -12.78 0.85
C SER A 277 13.42 -13.96 0.27
N LYS A 278 14.60 -14.26 0.82
CA LYS A 278 15.47 -15.35 0.36
C LYS A 278 15.01 -16.74 0.81
N LYS A 279 14.07 -16.83 1.76
CA LYS A 279 13.52 -18.09 2.27
C LYS A 279 12.14 -18.44 1.72
N GLY A 280 11.55 -17.55 0.92
CA GLY A 280 10.22 -17.77 0.33
C GLY A 280 10.24 -18.81 -0.80
N GLU A 281 9.15 -19.57 -0.91
CA GLU A 281 8.88 -20.43 -2.05
C GLU A 281 8.74 -19.62 -3.35
N PRO A 282 9.05 -20.21 -4.52
CA PRO A 282 8.71 -19.60 -5.80
C PRO A 282 7.22 -19.25 -5.87
N GLY A 283 6.89 -18.09 -6.46
CA GLY A 283 5.49 -17.64 -6.57
C GLY A 283 4.99 -16.80 -5.39
N LYS A 284 5.78 -16.60 -4.33
CA LYS A 284 5.43 -15.68 -3.23
C LYS A 284 5.85 -14.23 -3.54
N VAL A 285 5.05 -13.25 -3.12
CA VAL A 285 5.32 -11.82 -3.38
C VAL A 285 6.72 -11.41 -2.90
N ARG A 286 7.09 -11.77 -1.67
CA ARG A 286 8.41 -11.43 -1.10
C ARG A 286 9.56 -12.11 -1.83
N ARG A 287 9.34 -13.32 -2.35
CA ARG A 287 10.36 -14.05 -3.11
C ARG A 287 10.61 -13.42 -4.49
N ILE A 288 9.56 -12.94 -5.14
CA ILE A 288 9.65 -12.36 -6.49
C ILE A 288 10.17 -10.92 -6.43
N TYR A 289 9.69 -10.12 -5.47
CA TYR A 289 9.88 -8.68 -5.47
C TYR A 289 10.67 -8.13 -4.28
N GLY A 290 10.98 -8.95 -3.27
CA GLY A 290 11.76 -8.53 -2.11
C GLY A 290 13.26 -8.72 -2.30
N GLU A 291 14.06 -7.78 -1.80
CA GLU A 291 15.53 -7.84 -1.82
C GLU A 291 16.09 -8.58 -0.59
N ASP A 292 15.57 -8.22 0.58
CA ASP A 292 16.01 -8.73 1.88
C ASP A 292 14.85 -8.69 2.91
N ILE A 293 15.18 -8.74 4.20
CA ILE A 293 14.21 -8.70 5.32
C ILE A 293 13.54 -7.32 5.46
N MET A 294 14.27 -6.25 5.19
CA MET A 294 13.83 -4.86 5.35
C MET A 294 13.06 -4.39 4.12
N LYS A 295 13.63 -4.59 2.92
CA LYS A 295 13.03 -4.27 1.61
C LYS A 295 12.32 -5.49 1.02
N ASN A 296 11.36 -6.02 1.77
CA ASN A 296 10.62 -7.23 1.38
C ASN A 296 9.32 -6.95 0.60
N ALA A 297 9.26 -5.86 -0.19
CA ALA A 297 8.13 -5.45 -1.03
C ALA A 297 6.78 -5.11 -0.33
N ALA A 298 6.34 -5.86 0.67
CA ALA A 298 5.07 -5.61 1.36
C ALA A 298 5.04 -6.08 2.82
N HIS A 299 4.25 -5.35 3.61
CA HIS A 299 3.79 -5.68 4.96
C HIS A 299 2.34 -6.20 4.90
N ALA A 300 2.01 -7.12 5.79
CA ALA A 300 0.63 -7.53 6.06
C ALA A 300 0.47 -7.84 7.53
N SER A 301 -0.68 -7.47 8.10
CA SER A 301 -1.02 -7.78 9.49
C SER A 301 -0.95 -9.29 9.75
N ASP A 302 -0.62 -9.67 10.97
CA ASP A 302 -0.45 -11.05 11.42
C ASP A 302 -1.55 -11.55 12.34
N ALA A 303 -2.37 -10.66 12.89
CA ALA A 303 -3.52 -10.93 13.73
C ALA A 303 -4.60 -9.86 13.52
N VAL A 304 -5.84 -10.15 13.93
CA VAL A 304 -6.98 -9.23 13.78
C VAL A 304 -6.74 -7.97 14.59
N GLU A 305 -6.29 -8.12 15.83
CA GLU A 305 -6.00 -7.02 16.76
C GLU A 305 -4.89 -6.11 16.22
N ASN A 306 -3.87 -6.71 15.59
CA ASN A 306 -2.81 -5.96 14.93
C ASN A 306 -3.33 -5.21 13.70
N ALA A 307 -4.20 -5.84 12.88
CA ALA A 307 -4.84 -5.15 11.76
C ALA A 307 -5.65 -3.94 12.23
N GLU A 308 -6.38 -4.04 13.34
CA GLU A 308 -7.13 -2.90 13.90
C GLU A 308 -6.21 -1.78 14.36
N ARG A 309 -5.17 -2.09 15.14
CA ARG A 309 -4.19 -1.10 15.61
C ARG A 309 -3.52 -0.41 14.43
N GLU A 310 -2.98 -1.19 13.51
CA GLU A 310 -2.24 -0.70 12.34
C GLU A 310 -3.10 0.21 11.46
N ARG A 311 -4.36 -0.16 11.21
CA ARG A 311 -5.33 0.65 10.45
C ARG A 311 -5.62 2.00 11.12
N LYS A 312 -5.77 2.03 12.45
CA LYS A 312 -6.00 3.27 13.20
C LYS A 312 -4.84 4.25 13.03
N ILE A 313 -3.60 3.75 13.14
CA ILE A 313 -2.38 4.57 13.03
C ILE A 313 -2.29 5.29 11.67
N ILE A 314 -2.62 4.60 10.58
CA ILE A 314 -2.49 5.15 9.22
C ILE A 314 -3.76 5.85 8.70
N GLY A 315 -4.80 5.97 9.53
CA GLY A 315 -6.05 6.62 9.17
C GLY A 315 -6.91 5.83 8.17
N LEU A 316 -6.95 4.50 8.33
CA LEU A 316 -7.75 3.55 7.55
C LEU A 316 -8.67 2.71 8.45
N TRP A 317 -9.18 3.31 9.51
CA TRP A 317 -10.08 2.66 10.47
C TRP A 317 -11.55 2.88 10.10
N ASP A 318 -11.96 4.14 10.01
CA ASP A 318 -13.33 4.55 9.69
C ASP A 318 -13.35 5.77 8.75
N ASN A 319 -14.56 6.19 8.36
CA ASN A 319 -14.79 7.33 7.47
C ASN A 319 -14.98 8.65 8.25
N LYS A 320 -14.55 8.72 9.52
CA LYS A 320 -14.78 9.91 10.38
C LYS A 320 -13.64 10.94 10.31
N GLY A 321 -12.63 10.70 9.48
CA GLY A 321 -11.46 11.58 9.30
C GLY A 321 -11.52 12.48 8.07
N PRO A 322 -10.52 13.37 7.90
CA PRO A 322 -10.37 14.16 6.68
C PRO A 322 -10.18 13.26 5.46
N CYS A 323 -10.85 13.62 4.36
CA CYS A 323 -10.75 12.88 3.11
C CYS A 323 -9.58 13.43 2.29
N GLU A 324 -8.38 12.85 2.46
CA GLU A 324 -7.16 13.32 1.79
C GLU A 324 -7.30 13.42 0.26
N LEU A 325 -8.08 12.53 -0.37
CA LEU A 325 -8.34 12.58 -1.80
C LEU A 325 -9.21 13.77 -2.19
N LYS A 326 -10.17 14.17 -1.35
CA LYS A 326 -10.94 15.39 -1.55
C LYS A 326 -10.02 16.61 -1.51
N ASP A 327 -9.18 16.71 -0.48
CA ASP A 327 -8.25 17.83 -0.32
C ASP A 327 -7.31 17.93 -1.54
N LEU A 328 -6.79 16.79 -2.02
CA LEU A 328 -5.96 16.72 -3.23
C LEU A 328 -6.69 17.22 -4.47
N ILE A 329 -7.96 16.83 -4.64
CA ILE A 329 -8.79 17.24 -5.78
C ILE A 329 -9.08 18.74 -5.72
N GLU A 330 -9.49 19.25 -4.55
CA GLU A 330 -9.77 20.68 -4.37
C GLU A 330 -8.53 21.54 -4.60
N ASP A 331 -7.36 21.09 -4.15
CA ASP A 331 -6.09 21.75 -4.42
C ASP A 331 -5.73 21.76 -5.90
N TYR A 332 -6.00 20.68 -6.63
CA TYR A 332 -5.82 20.63 -8.07
C TYR A 332 -6.74 21.62 -8.79
N LEU A 333 -8.02 21.66 -8.41
CA LEU A 333 -9.01 22.55 -9.01
C LEU A 333 -8.73 24.03 -8.74
N LYS A 334 -8.11 24.38 -7.59
CA LYS A 334 -7.72 25.75 -7.25
C LYS A 334 -6.49 26.27 -8.01
N LYS A 335 -5.57 25.38 -8.40
CA LYS A 335 -4.28 25.74 -9.04
C LYS A 335 -4.38 25.84 -10.58
N ARG A 336 -5.60 25.88 -11.10
CA ARG A 336 -5.95 25.68 -12.51
C ARG A 336 -6.21 26.97 -13.25
#